data_AF-A0A4Q4CFT4-F1
#
_entry.id   AF-A0A4Q4CFT4-F1
#
_cell.length_a   1.000
_cell.length_b   1.000
_cell.length_c   1.000
_cell.angle_alpha   90.00
_cell.angle_beta   90.00
_cell.angle_gamma   90.00
#
_symmetry.space_group_name_H-M   'P 1'
#
loop_
_entity.id
_entity.type
_entity.pdbx_description
1 polymer ?
#
loop_
_entity_poly.entity_id
_entity_poly.type
_entity_poly.pdbx_seq_one_letter_code
_entity_poly.pdbx_strand_id
1 'polypeptide(L)'
;MFPWEAGQPPIPMIALIGSEAPGRIEWSLKAGSHAQMLKPVGDNGAYSALLIARDAFDAQRALSAEIADLRRRLEERQTVVRAVTLLAARGKSEAEAYAQLRQMAMAWRISFEDAAARIVAAQGGADDRSERG
;
A
#
# COMPACT_ATOMS: atom_id res chain seq x y z
N MET A 1 21.87 -3.77 12.57
CA MET A 1 20.86 -3.08 11.72
C MET A 1 19.50 -3.27 12.36
N PHE A 2 18.55 -2.35 12.21
CA PHE A 2 17.22 -2.51 12.80
C PHE A 2 16.46 -3.70 12.17
N PRO A 3 15.53 -4.35 12.89
CA PRO A 3 14.80 -5.51 12.41
C PRO A 3 13.60 -5.17 11.49
N TRP A 4 13.53 -3.95 10.97
CA TRP A 4 12.48 -3.47 10.06
C TRP A 4 13.09 -2.89 8.79
N GLU A 5 12.27 -2.73 7.75
CA GLU A 5 12.69 -2.12 6.49
C GLU A 5 13.20 -0.70 6.70
N ALA A 6 14.29 -0.34 6.02
CA ALA A 6 14.85 1.00 6.10
C ALA A 6 13.81 2.05 5.71
N GLY A 7 13.66 3.10 6.52
CA GLY A 7 12.65 4.14 6.32
C GLY A 7 11.23 3.79 6.81
N GLN A 8 11.00 2.57 7.32
CA GLN A 8 9.70 2.14 7.85
C GLN A 8 9.78 1.65 9.30
N PRO A 9 10.19 2.51 10.25
CA PRO A 9 10.16 2.13 11.65
C PRO A 9 8.72 1.90 12.14
N PRO A 10 8.46 0.85 12.94
CA PRO A 10 7.12 0.58 13.49
C PRO A 10 6.76 1.49 14.68
N ILE A 11 7.66 2.38 15.08
CA ILE A 11 7.55 3.27 16.24
C ILE A 11 8.16 4.64 15.91
N PRO A 12 7.78 5.72 16.62
CA PRO A 12 8.47 7.00 16.53
C PRO A 12 9.95 6.84 16.86
N MET A 13 10.78 7.56 16.12
CA MET A 13 12.23 7.44 16.19
C MET A 13 12.87 8.82 16.27
N ILE A 14 13.81 8.98 17.20
CA ILE A 14 14.62 10.18 17.37
C ILE A 14 16.09 9.80 17.19
N ALA A 15 16.78 10.45 16.26
CA ALA A 15 18.19 10.23 16.02
C ALA A 15 19.03 11.10 16.96
N LEU A 16 19.86 10.45 17.78
CA LEU A 16 20.85 11.14 18.60
C LEU A 16 22.16 11.29 17.82
N ILE A 17 22.40 12.48 17.28
CA ILE A 17 23.58 12.78 16.44
C ILE A 17 24.62 13.57 17.22
N GLY A 18 25.89 13.18 17.12
CA GLY A 18 27.01 13.90 17.76
C GLY A 18 27.58 15.03 16.90
N SER A 19 27.26 15.04 15.61
CA SER A 19 27.66 16.08 14.66
C SER A 19 26.68 16.11 13.49
N GLU A 20 26.52 17.28 12.88
CA GLU A 20 25.71 17.49 11.68
C GLU A 20 26.49 17.22 10.38
N ALA A 21 27.51 16.36 10.46
CA ALA A 21 28.24 15.94 9.27
C ALA A 21 27.24 15.32 8.26
N PRO A 22 27.31 15.64 6.96
CA PRO A 22 26.30 15.22 5.98
C PRO A 22 25.96 13.73 6.02
N GLY A 23 26.96 12.85 6.14
CA GLY A 23 26.73 11.40 6.24
C GLY A 23 25.97 10.94 7.49
N ARG A 24 26.02 11.67 8.60
CA ARG A 24 25.24 11.38 9.81
C ARG A 24 23.77 11.74 9.61
N ILE A 25 23.52 12.88 8.97
CA ILE A 25 22.17 13.34 8.64
C ILE A 25 21.55 12.38 7.63
N GLU A 26 22.26 12.04 6.56
CA GLU A 26 21.78 11.07 5.56
C GLU A 26 21.46 9.71 6.18
N TRP A 27 22.31 9.21 7.08
CA TRP A 27 22.04 7.96 7.78
C TRP A 27 20.75 8.05 8.62
N SER A 28 20.56 9.14 9.36
CA SER A 28 19.36 9.38 10.17
C SER A 28 18.09 9.40 9.32
N LEU A 29 18.14 10.09 8.17
CA LEU A 29 17.03 10.16 7.22
C LEU A 29 16.73 8.79 6.61
N LYS A 30 17.75 8.05 6.16
CA LYS A 30 17.59 6.69 5.61
C LYS A 30 17.06 5.68 6.63
N ALA A 31 17.39 5.88 7.91
CA ALA A 31 16.83 5.06 9.00
C ALA A 31 15.33 5.33 9.24
N GLY A 32 14.79 6.45 8.73
CA GLY A 32 13.41 6.87 8.97
C GLY A 32 13.23 7.61 10.29
N SER A 33 14.24 8.36 10.74
CA SER A 33 14.08 9.14 11.97
C SER A 33 13.08 10.27 11.77
N HIS A 34 12.18 10.45 12.74
CA HIS A 34 11.10 11.44 12.70
C HIS A 34 11.51 12.77 13.34
N ALA A 35 12.51 12.73 14.22
CA ALA A 35 13.17 13.92 14.75
C ALA A 35 14.67 13.66 14.93
N GLN A 36 15.44 14.71 15.17
CA GLN A 36 16.86 14.60 15.52
C GLN A 36 17.18 15.41 16.77
N MET A 37 18.22 15.00 17.47
CA MET A 37 18.73 15.68 18.65
C MET A 37 20.24 15.61 18.68
N LEU A 38 20.86 16.76 18.98
CA LEU A 38 22.30 16.85 19.11
C LEU A 38 22.76 16.39 20.49
N LYS A 39 23.89 15.69 20.54
CA LYS A 39 24.58 15.38 21.80
C LYS A 39 25.44 16.58 22.25
N PRO A 40 25.61 16.82 23.56
CA PRO A 40 25.05 16.06 24.68
C PRO A 40 23.55 16.30 24.85
N VAL A 41 22.82 15.26 25.26
CA VAL A 41 21.38 15.38 25.56
C VAL A 41 21.26 16.10 26.90
N GLY A 42 20.89 17.37 26.85
CA GLY A 42 20.51 18.15 28.03
C GLY A 42 19.01 18.09 28.30
N ASP A 43 18.58 18.69 29.41
CA ASP A 43 17.16 18.75 29.81
C ASP A 43 16.30 19.52 28.79
N ASN A 44 16.93 20.41 28.02
CA ASN A 44 16.28 21.18 26.97
C ASN A 44 16.27 20.38 25.65
N GLY A 45 15.06 20.12 25.14
CA GLY A 45 14.84 19.56 23.79
C GLY A 45 14.35 18.12 23.76
N ALA A 46 14.48 17.34 24.84
CA ALA A 46 13.97 15.96 24.92
C ALA A 46 12.45 15.91 24.68
N TYR A 47 11.73 16.77 25.38
CA TYR A 47 10.28 16.90 25.24
C TYR A 47 9.88 17.32 23.82
N SER A 48 10.54 18.33 23.25
CA SER A 48 10.26 18.80 21.88
C SER A 48 10.53 17.70 20.85
N ALA A 49 11.64 16.97 20.96
CA ALA A 49 11.96 15.88 20.04
C ALA A 49 10.94 14.73 20.13
N LEU A 50 10.45 14.42 21.34
CA LEU A 50 9.39 13.42 21.53
C LEU A 50 8.08 13.85 20.86
N LEU A 51 7.66 15.11 21.04
CA LEU A 51 6.45 15.62 20.40
C LEU A 51 6.58 15.64 18.88
N ILE A 52 7.68 16.16 18.36
CA ILE A 52 7.94 16.22 16.91
C ILE A 52 7.97 14.80 16.32
N ALA A 53 8.67 13.87 16.96
CA ALA A 53 8.76 12.50 16.46
C ALA A 53 7.41 11.78 16.50
N ARG A 54 6.60 12.01 17.54
CA ARG A 54 5.25 11.44 17.65
C ARG A 54 4.36 11.95 16.53
N ASP A 55 4.29 13.27 16.37
CA ASP A 55 3.43 13.91 15.37
C ASP A 55 3.81 13.49 13.95
N ALA A 56 5.10 13.52 13.62
CA ALA A 56 5.59 13.09 12.31
C ALA A 56 5.34 11.59 12.04
N PHE A 57 5.47 10.72 13.05
CA PHE A 57 5.13 9.30 12.92
C PHE A 57 3.64 9.09 12.67
N ASP A 58 2.77 9.78 13.41
CA ASP A 58 1.32 9.66 13.25
C ASP A 58 0.86 10.19 11.88
N ALA A 59 1.44 11.31 11.42
CA ALA A 59 1.20 11.84 10.07
C ALA A 59 1.66 10.86 8.98
N GLN A 60 2.86 10.29 9.10
CA GLN A 60 3.36 9.28 8.15
C GLN A 60 2.46 8.05 8.12
N ARG A 61 1.98 7.58 9.28
CA ARG A 61 1.06 6.44 9.35
C ARG A 61 -0.30 6.74 8.73
N ALA A 62 -0.86 7.93 8.96
CA ALA A 62 -2.12 8.34 8.36
C ALA A 62 -2.03 8.36 6.83
N LEU A 63 -0.99 9.00 6.28
CA LEU A 63 -0.74 9.04 4.84
C LEU A 63 -0.51 7.65 4.25
N SER A 64 0.24 6.79 4.94
CA SER A 64 0.49 5.41 4.48
C SER A 64 -0.81 4.59 4.43
N ALA A 65 -1.69 4.77 5.41
CA ALA A 65 -2.99 4.11 5.44
C ALA A 65 -3.91 4.63 4.32
N GLU A 66 -3.91 5.93 4.05
CA GLU A 66 -4.67 6.52 2.95
C GLU A 66 -4.17 6.02 1.58
N ILE A 67 -2.85 5.99 1.36
CA ILE A 67 -2.27 5.44 0.14
C ILE A 67 -2.65 3.96 -0.03
N ALA A 68 -2.63 3.17 1.05
CA ALA A 68 -3.03 1.77 1.00
C ALA A 68 -4.52 1.61 0.63
N ASP A 69 -5.41 2.42 1.21
CA ASP A 69 -6.84 2.40 0.86
C ASP A 69 -7.09 2.83 -0.59
N LEU A 70 -6.40 3.89 -1.06
CA LEU A 70 -6.50 4.35 -2.45
C LEU A 70 -6.02 3.29 -3.44
N ARG A 71 -4.90 2.61 -3.15
CA ARG A 71 -4.38 1.51 -3.98
C ARG A 71 -5.36 0.35 -4.03
N ARG A 72 -5.93 -0.05 -2.89
CA ARG A 72 -6.96 -1.09 -2.83
C ARG A 72 -8.16 -0.76 -3.71
N ARG A 73 -8.70 0.47 -3.62
CA ARG A 73 -9.82 0.93 -4.46
C ARG A 73 -9.48 0.93 -5.95
N LEU A 74 -8.24 1.26 -6.30
CA LEU A 74 -7.76 1.24 -7.68
C LEU A 74 -7.69 -0.19 -8.22
N GLU A 75 -7.15 -1.12 -7.43
CA GLU A 75 -7.06 -2.55 -7.77
C GLU A 75 -8.45 -3.18 -7.95
N GLU A 76 -9.41 -2.84 -7.08
CA GLU A 76 -10.80 -3.28 -7.20
C GLU A 76 -11.42 -2.84 -8.54
N ARG A 77 -11.22 -1.58 -8.94
CA ARG A 77 -11.70 -1.06 -10.23
C ARG A 77 -11.03 -1.73 -11.43
N GLN A 78 -9.71 -1.91 -11.39
CA GLN A 78 -8.98 -2.57 -12.48
C GLN A 78 -9.42 -4.02 -12.67
N THR A 79 -9.65 -4.73 -11.57
CA THR A 79 -10.15 -6.11 -11.59
C THR A 79 -11.51 -6.19 -12.26
N VAL A 80 -12.42 -5.27 -11.94
CA VAL A 80 -13.75 -5.17 -12.58
C VAL A 80 -13.63 -4.91 -14.09
N VAL A 81 -12.84 -3.91 -14.49
CA VAL A 81 -12.65 -3.61 -15.92
C VAL A 81 -12.09 -4.83 -16.66
N ARG A 82 -11.07 -5.49 -16.10
CA ARG A 82 -10.49 -6.70 -16.67
C ARG A 82 -11.51 -7.83 -16.81
N ALA A 83 -12.35 -8.06 -15.80
CA ALA A 83 -13.40 -9.06 -15.86
C ALA A 83 -14.43 -8.75 -16.97
N VAL A 84 -14.84 -7.49 -17.11
CA VAL A 84 -15.76 -7.05 -18.17
C VAL A 84 -15.12 -7.24 -19.55
N THR A 85 -13.85 -6.84 -19.74
CA THR A 85 -13.12 -7.05 -20.99
C THR A 85 -13.02 -8.54 -21.36
N LEU A 86 -12.73 -9.42 -20.38
CA LEU A 86 -12.68 -10.87 -20.59
C LEU A 86 -14.03 -11.47 -21.00
N LEU A 87 -15.13 -10.94 -20.46
CA LEU A 87 -16.49 -11.36 -20.84
C LEU A 87 -16.88 -10.80 -22.22
N ALA A 88 -16.49 -9.56 -22.53
CA ALA A 88 -16.73 -8.92 -23.83
C ALA A 88 -15.96 -9.64 -24.96
N ALA A 89 -14.74 -10.12 -24.69
CA ALA A 89 -13.94 -10.91 -25.62
C ALA A 89 -14.63 -12.20 -26.11
N ARG A 90 -15.72 -12.63 -25.46
CA ARG A 90 -16.57 -13.77 -25.89
C ARG A 90 -17.64 -13.36 -26.91
N GLY A 91 -17.45 -12.23 -27.60
CA GLY A 91 -18.35 -11.72 -28.64
C GLY A 91 -19.53 -10.91 -28.11
N LYS A 92 -19.42 -10.33 -26.91
CA LYS A 92 -20.46 -9.48 -26.31
C LYS A 92 -20.04 -8.02 -26.32
N SER A 93 -21.02 -7.11 -26.38
CA SER A 93 -20.75 -5.70 -26.10
C SER A 93 -20.33 -5.49 -24.64
N GLU A 94 -19.66 -4.39 -24.37
CA GLU A 94 -19.23 -4.02 -23.01
C GLU A 94 -20.42 -3.92 -22.04
N ALA A 95 -21.56 -3.39 -22.50
CA ALA A 95 -22.78 -3.28 -21.71
C ALA A 95 -23.36 -4.66 -21.34
N GLU A 96 -23.37 -5.61 -22.28
CA GLU A 96 -23.84 -6.98 -22.03
C GLU A 96 -22.89 -7.75 -21.10
N ALA A 97 -21.58 -7.54 -21.26
CA ALA A 97 -20.56 -8.12 -20.38
C ALA A 97 -20.71 -7.62 -18.94
N TYR A 98 -20.94 -6.31 -18.75
CA TYR A 98 -21.22 -5.72 -17.45
C TYR A 98 -22.50 -6.28 -16.80
N ALA A 99 -23.59 -6.34 -17.57
CA ALA A 99 -24.86 -6.91 -17.10
C ALA A 99 -24.70 -8.39 -16.71
N GLN A 100 -23.93 -9.16 -17.48
CA GLN A 100 -23.63 -10.55 -17.17
C GLN A 100 -22.84 -10.67 -15.86
N LEU A 101 -21.79 -9.86 -15.67
CA LEU A 101 -21.02 -9.86 -14.43
C LEU A 101 -21.92 -9.56 -13.21
N ARG A 102 -22.87 -8.63 -13.37
CA ARG A 102 -23.84 -8.28 -12.32
C ARG A 102 -24.77 -9.45 -11.98
N GLN A 103 -25.28 -10.14 -13.01
CA GLN A 103 -26.10 -11.34 -12.81
C GLN A 103 -25.32 -12.45 -12.09
N MET A 104 -24.05 -12.62 -12.42
CA MET A 104 -23.17 -13.62 -11.78
C MET A 104 -22.93 -13.27 -10.30
N ALA A 105 -22.64 -12.01 -9.98
CA ALA A 105 -22.51 -11.56 -8.59
C ALA A 105 -23.78 -11.85 -7.77
N MET A 106 -24.96 -11.55 -8.34
CA MET A 106 -26.26 -11.82 -7.71
C MET A 106 -26.51 -13.32 -7.51
N ALA A 107 -26.23 -14.14 -8.53
CA ALA A 107 -26.41 -15.59 -8.46
C ALA A 107 -25.48 -16.23 -7.42
N TRP A 108 -24.26 -15.70 -7.28
CA TRP A 108 -23.28 -16.18 -6.30
C TRP A 108 -23.45 -15.57 -4.91
N ARG A 109 -24.28 -14.53 -4.76
CA ARG A 109 -24.47 -13.76 -3.51
C ARG A 109 -23.16 -13.19 -2.95
N ILE A 110 -22.31 -12.68 -3.84
CA ILE A 110 -21.05 -12.01 -3.48
C ILE A 110 -21.02 -10.59 -4.02
N SER A 111 -20.05 -9.79 -3.58
CA SER A 111 -19.88 -8.43 -4.10
C SER A 111 -19.56 -8.45 -5.61
N PHE A 112 -19.79 -7.33 -6.28
CA PHE A 112 -19.51 -7.21 -7.71
C PHE A 112 -18.01 -7.35 -8.00
N GLU A 113 -17.19 -6.82 -7.10
CA GLU A 113 -15.74 -6.89 -7.08
C GLU A 113 -15.25 -8.35 -6.89
N ASP A 114 -15.84 -9.10 -5.95
CA ASP A 114 -15.48 -10.52 -5.73
C ASP A 114 -15.85 -11.39 -6.94
N ALA A 115 -16.99 -11.10 -7.59
CA ALA A 115 -17.38 -11.77 -8.82
C ALA A 115 -16.39 -11.49 -9.96
N ALA A 116 -15.92 -10.24 -10.09
CA ALA A 116 -14.90 -9.87 -11.05
C ALA A 116 -13.58 -10.59 -10.78
N ALA A 117 -13.11 -10.59 -9.53
CA ALA A 117 -11.89 -11.28 -9.13
C ALA A 117 -11.96 -12.78 -9.46
N ARG A 118 -13.10 -13.42 -9.19
CA ARG A 118 -13.34 -14.83 -9.52
C ARG A 118 -13.27 -15.11 -11.02
N ILE A 119 -13.78 -14.21 -11.86
CA ILE A 119 -13.72 -14.33 -13.32
C ILE A 119 -12.29 -14.19 -13.85
N VAL A 120 -11.55 -13.20 -13.34
CA VAL A 120 -10.14 -12.98 -13.71
C VAL A 120 -9.28 -14.19 -13.30
N ALA A 121 -9.48 -14.71 -12.07
CA ALA A 121 -8.74 -15.88 -11.58
C ALA A 121 -9.03 -17.16 -12.40
N ALA A 122 -10.27 -17.36 -12.83
CA ALA A 122 -10.66 -18.53 -13.63
C ALA A 122 -10.00 -18.54 -15.03
N GLN A 123 -9.72 -17.38 -15.62
CA GLN A 123 -9.03 -17.25 -16.92
C GLN A 123 -7.50 -17.37 -16.76
N GLY A 124 -6.92 -16.80 -15.69
CA GLY A 124 -5.47 -16.91 -15.43
C GLY A 124 -4.98 -18.35 -15.21
N GLY A 125 -5.83 -19.22 -14.67
CA GLY A 125 -5.54 -20.67 -14.57
C GLY A 125 -5.83 -21.49 -15.84
N ALA A 126 -6.36 -20.87 -16.90
CA ALA A 126 -6.53 -21.50 -18.21
C ALA A 126 -5.31 -21.24 -19.11
N ASP A 127 -4.72 -20.04 -19.07
CA ASP A 127 -3.49 -19.71 -19.81
C ASP A 127 -2.27 -20.51 -19.34
N ASP A 128 -2.07 -20.69 -18.03
CA ASP A 128 -0.93 -21.44 -17.46
C ASP A 128 -0.98 -22.96 -17.78
N ARG A 129 -2.13 -23.47 -18.26
CA ARG A 129 -2.27 -24.85 -18.78
C ARG A 129 -2.02 -24.95 -20.28
N SER A 130 -2.15 -23.86 -21.04
CA SER A 130 -1.90 -23.84 -22.48
C SER A 130 -0.40 -23.75 -22.82
N GLU A 131 0.43 -23.22 -21.91
CA GLU A 131 1.89 -23.10 -22.12
C GLU A 131 2.69 -24.36 -21.76
N ARG A 132 2.04 -25.38 -21.16
CA ARG A 132 2.67 -26.65 -20.75
C ARG A 132 2.30 -27.85 -21.64
N GLY A 133 1.61 -27.61 -22.76
CA GLY A 133 1.11 -28.64 -23.69
C GLY A 133 1.94 -28.79 -24.95
#